data_AF-A0A1I6HD08-F1
#
_entry.id   AF-A0A1I6HD08-F1
#
_cell.length_a   1.000
_cell.length_b   1.000
_cell.length_c   1.000
_cell.angle_alpha   90.00
_cell.angle_beta   90.00
_cell.angle_gamma   90.00
#
_symmetry.space_group_name_H-M   'P 1'
#
loop_
_entity.id
_entity.type
_entity.pdbx_description
1 polymer ?
#
loop_
_entity_poly.entity_id
_entity_poly.type
_entity_poly.pdbx_seq_one_letter_code
_entity_poly.pdbx_strand_id
1 'polypeptide(L)'
;MKMNTRKLLALCCLASLLLAAFCDPIDEPTDIDLAPKNFRISLTEGPQIGLTDTLWISARASTNYFDRISGDSIEFLENPPADVITIMRLQEAIGQSNTIQAVEEFVIVPETGSIDFLGACPEASVIFGGDLNQGESAFRYRIGLVPSRTGDYMISWDDFIEFRNSDLNYPILANYPIENNPFRVGLESCGIIATIPNVRQRQREFFFSVN
;
A
#
# COMPACT_ATOMS: atom_id res chain seq x y z
N MET A 1 63.27 -8.15 -41.32
CA MET A 1 62.64 -9.30 -40.62
C MET A 1 61.27 -9.54 -41.25
N LYS A 2 61.09 -10.59 -42.08
CA LYS A 2 59.82 -10.84 -42.79
C LYS A 2 58.84 -11.52 -41.83
N MET A 3 57.86 -10.77 -41.35
CA MET A 3 56.80 -11.32 -40.50
C MET A 3 55.89 -12.20 -41.36
N ASN A 4 55.79 -13.47 -40.97
CA ASN A 4 55.09 -14.51 -41.73
C ASN A 4 53.58 -14.18 -41.76
N THR A 5 52.98 -14.04 -42.95
CA THR A 5 51.59 -13.56 -43.16
C THR A 5 50.54 -14.38 -42.42
N ARG A 6 50.81 -15.66 -42.12
CA ARG A 6 49.97 -16.51 -41.27
C ARG A 6 49.91 -16.04 -39.82
N LYS A 7 51.00 -15.48 -39.27
CA LYS A 7 51.05 -14.93 -37.91
C LYS A 7 50.35 -13.57 -37.81
N LEU A 8 50.36 -12.78 -38.88
CA LEU A 8 49.64 -11.51 -38.96
C LEU A 8 48.12 -11.72 -38.97
N LEU A 9 47.63 -12.72 -39.72
CA LEU A 9 46.21 -13.04 -39.79
C LEU A 9 45.66 -13.55 -38.44
N ALA A 10 46.43 -14.39 -37.75
CA ALA A 10 46.08 -14.88 -36.42
C ALA A 10 46.00 -13.75 -35.38
N LEU A 11 46.89 -12.75 -35.48
CA LEU A 11 46.89 -11.59 -34.60
C LEU A 11 45.65 -10.70 -34.83
N CYS A 12 45.22 -10.52 -36.07
CA CYS A 12 44.01 -9.75 -36.39
C CYS A 12 42.73 -10.42 -35.89
N CYS A 13 42.63 -11.75 -35.96
CA CYS A 13 41.48 -12.48 -35.41
C CYS A 13 41.44 -12.47 -33.87
N LEU A 14 42.60 -12.52 -33.20
CA LEU A 14 42.64 -12.36 -31.74
C LEU A 14 42.30 -10.93 -31.30
N ALA A 15 42.68 -9.91 -32.08
CA ALA A 15 42.38 -8.52 -31.76
C ALA A 15 40.87 -8.22 -31.80
N SER A 16 40.11 -8.82 -32.72
CA SER A 16 38.65 -8.68 -32.76
C SER A 16 37.94 -9.46 -31.64
N LEU A 17 38.52 -10.59 -31.18
CA LEU A 17 38.06 -11.29 -29.98
C LEU A 17 38.36 -10.52 -28.68
N LEU A 18 39.47 -9.75 -28.64
CA LEU A 18 39.83 -8.91 -27.49
C LEU A 18 39.00 -7.60 -27.43
N LEU A 19 38.63 -7.02 -28.57
CA LEU A 19 37.75 -5.83 -28.62
C LEU A 19 36.30 -6.14 -28.20
N ALA A 20 35.83 -7.38 -28.39
CA ALA A 20 34.51 -7.81 -27.92
C ALA A 20 34.41 -7.94 -26.39
N ALA A 21 35.54 -7.94 -25.68
CA ALA A 21 35.58 -8.00 -24.22
C ALA A 21 35.60 -6.62 -23.53
N PHE A 22 35.64 -5.52 -24.29
CA PHE A 22 35.65 -4.14 -23.78
C PHE A 22 34.40 -3.34 -24.17
N CYS A 23 33.28 -4.01 -24.45
CA CYS A 23 31.99 -3.34 -24.27
C CYS A 23 31.66 -3.40 -22.78
N ASP A 24 32.13 -2.40 -22.03
CA ASP A 24 31.37 -1.98 -20.86
C ASP A 24 29.93 -1.74 -21.36
N PRO A 25 28.90 -2.34 -20.75
CA PRO A 25 27.54 -1.95 -21.03
C PRO A 25 27.42 -0.48 -20.63
N ILE A 26 27.57 0.40 -21.61
CA ILE A 26 27.19 1.81 -21.51
C ILE A 26 25.75 1.79 -21.05
N ASP A 27 25.53 2.25 -19.81
CA ASP A 27 24.25 2.57 -19.17
C ASP A 27 23.06 2.51 -20.13
N GLU A 28 22.57 1.30 -20.45
CA GLU A 28 21.22 1.18 -20.94
C GLU A 28 20.38 1.44 -19.69
N PRO A 29 19.56 2.51 -19.64
CA PRO A 29 18.53 2.54 -18.63
C PRO A 29 17.71 1.28 -18.90
N THR A 30 17.84 0.28 -18.04
CA THR A 30 16.88 -0.80 -18.02
C THR A 30 15.58 -0.12 -17.68
N ASP A 31 14.76 0.12 -18.69
CA ASP A 31 13.38 0.57 -18.51
C ASP A 31 12.72 -0.51 -17.65
N ILE A 32 12.47 -0.18 -16.39
CA ILE A 32 11.79 -1.04 -15.44
C ILE A 32 10.37 -0.49 -15.29
N ASP A 33 9.35 -1.32 -15.51
CA ASP A 33 7.94 -1.00 -15.25
C ASP A 33 7.39 -1.93 -14.17
N LEU A 34 7.57 -1.54 -12.91
CA LEU A 34 7.10 -2.34 -11.79
C LEU A 34 5.58 -2.27 -11.65
N ALA A 35 4.93 -3.43 -11.62
CA ALA A 35 3.53 -3.52 -11.24
C ALA A 35 3.31 -2.99 -9.80
N PRO A 36 2.15 -2.37 -9.51
CA PRO A 36 1.80 -1.95 -8.16
C PRO A 36 1.85 -3.11 -7.18
N LYS A 37 2.24 -2.82 -5.93
CA LYS A 37 2.24 -3.82 -4.88
C LYS A 37 0.84 -4.10 -4.36
N ASN A 38 0.62 -5.37 -4.02
CA ASN A 38 -0.57 -5.79 -3.32
C ASN A 38 -0.24 -6.03 -1.85
N PHE A 39 -0.81 -5.23 -0.95
CA PHE A 39 -0.76 -5.52 0.47
C PHE A 39 -1.82 -6.57 0.83
N ARG A 40 -1.42 -7.57 1.60
CA ARG A 40 -2.35 -8.49 2.25
C ARG A 40 -2.65 -7.99 3.64
N ILE A 41 -3.89 -7.60 3.87
CA ILE A 41 -4.34 -6.99 5.12
C ILE A 41 -5.14 -8.01 5.94
N SER A 42 -4.85 -8.09 7.24
CA SER A 42 -5.67 -8.79 8.21
C SER A 42 -5.96 -7.91 9.42
N LEU A 43 -7.21 -7.85 9.81
CA LEU A 43 -7.74 -7.08 10.93
C LEU A 43 -8.09 -8.01 12.10
N THR A 44 -8.16 -7.48 13.32
CA THR A 44 -8.72 -8.21 14.48
C THR A 44 -10.15 -8.67 14.15
N GLU A 45 -10.53 -9.85 14.64
CA GLU A 45 -11.82 -10.45 14.29
C GLU A 45 -12.99 -9.65 14.85
N GLY A 46 -13.97 -9.37 13.99
CA GLY A 46 -15.26 -8.78 14.35
C GLY A 46 -15.41 -7.33 13.90
N PRO A 47 -16.59 -6.94 13.37
CA PRO A 47 -16.87 -5.56 12.98
C PRO A 47 -17.24 -4.64 14.15
N GLN A 48 -17.12 -5.12 15.39
CA GLN A 48 -17.47 -4.40 16.60
C GLN A 48 -16.36 -4.54 17.63
N ILE A 49 -15.92 -3.40 18.18
CA ILE A 49 -14.92 -3.33 19.24
C ILE A 49 -15.41 -2.38 20.35
N GLY A 50 -14.93 -2.56 21.56
CA GLY A 50 -15.18 -1.62 22.67
C GLY A 50 -14.11 -0.51 22.76
N LEU A 51 -14.40 0.51 23.56
CA LEU A 51 -13.42 1.58 23.89
C LEU A 51 -12.11 1.09 24.52
N THR A 52 -12.11 -0.09 25.13
CA THR A 52 -10.92 -0.68 25.75
C THR A 52 -10.19 -1.65 24.84
N ASP A 53 -10.77 -1.97 23.68
CA ASP A 53 -10.20 -2.94 22.76
C ASP A 53 -9.20 -2.26 21.82
N THR A 54 -8.42 -3.07 21.11
CA THR A 54 -7.49 -2.59 20.08
C THR A 54 -7.84 -3.26 18.77
N LEU A 55 -8.14 -2.46 17.76
CA LEU A 55 -8.24 -2.95 16.40
C LEU A 55 -6.83 -3.08 15.83
N TRP A 56 -6.31 -4.30 15.79
CA TRP A 56 -5.03 -4.59 15.15
C TRP A 56 -5.20 -4.70 13.64
N ILE A 57 -4.36 -4.00 12.90
CA ILE A 57 -4.17 -4.08 11.46
C ILE A 57 -2.79 -4.69 11.23
N SER A 58 -2.73 -5.84 10.58
CA SER A 58 -1.49 -6.47 10.15
C SER A 58 -1.43 -6.49 8.63
N ALA A 59 -0.33 -6.03 8.07
CA ALA A 59 -0.11 -6.03 6.64
C ALA A 59 1.13 -6.80 6.25
N ARG A 60 1.10 -7.34 5.03
CA ARG A 60 2.24 -8.01 4.42
C ARG A 60 2.31 -7.71 2.93
N ALA A 61 3.47 -7.29 2.45
CA ALA A 61 3.77 -7.12 1.04
C ALA A 61 5.05 -7.88 0.66
N SER A 62 5.08 -8.49 -0.53
CA SER A 62 6.27 -9.19 -1.05
C SER A 62 7.47 -8.24 -1.21
N THR A 63 8.71 -8.72 -1.07
CA THR A 63 9.91 -7.96 -1.52
C THR A 63 10.07 -7.98 -3.03
N ASN A 64 9.49 -8.99 -3.70
CA ASN A 64 9.51 -9.12 -5.15
C ASN A 64 8.41 -8.28 -5.80
N TYR A 65 8.79 -7.51 -6.82
CA TYR A 65 7.91 -6.78 -7.73
C TYR A 65 7.90 -7.47 -9.08
N PHE A 66 6.76 -7.45 -9.77
CA PHE A 66 6.67 -7.96 -11.13
C PHE A 66 7.01 -6.82 -12.11
N ASP A 67 8.08 -6.97 -12.88
CA ASP A 67 8.41 -6.07 -13.98
C ASP A 67 7.61 -6.46 -15.22
N ARG A 68 6.81 -5.52 -15.71
CA ARG A 68 5.92 -5.73 -16.85
C ARG A 68 6.65 -5.74 -18.19
N ILE A 69 7.85 -5.17 -18.26
CA ILE A 69 8.65 -5.12 -19.48
C ILE A 69 9.37 -6.44 -19.68
N SER A 70 10.15 -6.89 -18.68
CA SER A 70 10.84 -8.18 -18.76
C SER A 70 9.91 -9.38 -18.54
N GLY A 71 8.82 -9.20 -17.78
CA GLY A 71 7.98 -10.29 -17.30
C GLY A 71 8.57 -11.06 -16.11
N ASP A 72 9.65 -10.55 -15.50
CA ASP A 72 10.35 -11.19 -14.40
C ASP A 72 9.96 -10.59 -13.03
N SER A 73 10.30 -11.32 -11.97
CA SER A 73 10.20 -10.81 -10.60
C SER A 73 11.53 -10.23 -10.14
N ILE A 74 11.53 -8.95 -9.78
CA ILE A 74 12.70 -8.21 -9.31
C ILE A 74 12.56 -7.99 -7.80
N GLU A 75 13.58 -8.39 -7.04
CA GLU A 75 13.62 -8.14 -5.60
C GLU A 75 14.01 -6.69 -5.31
N PHE A 76 13.27 -6.05 -4.40
CA PHE A 76 13.53 -4.67 -4.00
C PHE A 76 13.51 -4.56 -2.47
N LEU A 77 14.70 -4.38 -1.88
CA LEU A 77 14.91 -4.38 -0.43
C LEU A 77 15.09 -2.98 0.16
N GLU A 78 15.53 -2.01 -0.65
CA GLU A 78 16.02 -0.72 -0.17
C GLU A 78 14.92 0.32 0.09
N ASN A 79 13.71 0.11 -0.45
CA ASN A 79 12.55 0.97 -0.18
C ASN A 79 11.34 0.11 0.20
N PRO A 80 11.03 -0.03 1.50
CA PRO A 80 9.79 -0.66 1.89
C PRO A 80 8.61 0.13 1.29
N PRO A 81 7.58 -0.56 0.78
CA PRO A 81 6.38 0.12 0.33
C PRO A 81 5.71 0.77 1.55
N ALA A 82 5.37 2.05 1.41
CA ALA A 82 4.55 2.75 2.37
C ALA A 82 3.08 2.48 2.05
N ASP A 83 2.27 2.26 3.09
CA ASP A 83 0.83 2.05 2.98
C ASP A 83 0.10 3.27 3.55
N VAL A 84 -0.74 3.90 2.74
CA VAL A 84 -1.51 5.08 3.14
C VAL A 84 -2.91 4.64 3.55
N ILE A 85 -3.21 4.86 4.83
CA ILE A 85 -4.48 4.49 5.43
C ILE A 85 -5.25 5.76 5.81
N THR A 86 -6.48 5.87 5.34
CA THR A 86 -7.42 6.92 5.72
C THR A 86 -8.41 6.39 6.74
N ILE A 87 -8.56 7.09 7.87
CA ILE A 87 -9.46 6.74 8.97
C ILE A 87 -10.52 7.82 9.11
N MET A 88 -11.78 7.42 8.92
CA MET A 88 -12.93 8.31 8.94
C MET A 88 -13.99 7.82 9.92
N ARG A 89 -14.71 8.75 10.53
CA ARG A 89 -15.94 8.50 11.27
C ARG A 89 -17.13 8.69 10.33
N LEU A 90 -18.09 7.78 10.37
CA LEU A 90 -19.36 7.90 9.66
C LEU A 90 -20.29 8.88 10.39
N GLN A 91 -21.03 9.67 9.62
CA GLN A 91 -22.01 10.62 10.14
C GLN A 91 -23.18 10.79 9.17
N GLU A 92 -24.27 11.39 9.65
CA GLU A 92 -25.38 11.76 8.77
C GLU A 92 -24.87 12.66 7.62
N ALA A 93 -25.40 12.45 6.42
CA ALA A 93 -24.89 13.11 5.24
C ALA A 93 -25.10 14.64 5.30
N ILE A 94 -24.01 15.40 5.16
CA ILE A 94 -24.01 16.85 5.01
C ILE A 94 -23.60 17.14 3.55
N GLY A 95 -24.60 17.45 2.73
CA GLY A 95 -24.39 17.62 1.29
C GLY A 95 -23.95 16.32 0.62
N GLN A 96 -22.71 16.28 0.13
CA GLN A 96 -22.13 15.11 -0.56
C GLN A 96 -21.17 14.30 0.31
N SER A 97 -21.03 14.64 1.60
CA SER A 97 -20.17 13.92 2.55
C SER A 97 -21.02 13.20 3.60
N ASN A 98 -20.65 11.97 3.94
CA ASN A 98 -21.19 11.21 5.07
C ASN A 98 -20.08 10.73 6.00
N THR A 99 -18.91 11.38 5.92
CA THR A 99 -17.76 11.06 6.73
C THR A 99 -17.09 12.31 7.26
N ILE A 100 -16.36 12.16 8.35
CA ILE A 100 -15.47 13.18 8.90
C ILE A 100 -14.16 12.52 9.34
N GLN A 101 -13.07 13.28 9.26
CA GLN A 101 -11.72 12.86 9.61
C GLN A 101 -11.68 12.39 11.08
N ALA A 102 -11.01 11.28 11.36
CA ALA A 102 -11.11 10.63 12.66
C ALA A 102 -9.81 10.04 13.22
N VAL A 103 -8.64 10.34 12.63
CA VAL A 103 -7.35 9.84 13.15
C VAL A 103 -7.16 10.22 14.62
N GLU A 104 -7.52 11.44 15.01
CA GLU A 104 -7.41 11.93 16.40
C GLU A 104 -8.34 11.21 17.39
N GLU A 105 -9.35 10.47 16.91
CA GLU A 105 -10.22 9.66 17.76
C GLU A 105 -9.56 8.32 18.15
N PHE A 106 -8.35 8.03 17.67
CA PHE A 106 -7.61 6.80 17.97
C PHE A 106 -6.20 7.11 18.52
N VAL A 107 -5.78 6.34 19.51
CA VAL A 107 -4.37 6.19 19.85
C VAL A 107 -3.78 5.11 18.94
N ILE A 108 -2.76 5.48 18.16
CA ILE A 108 -2.09 4.58 17.23
C ILE A 108 -0.86 3.97 17.90
N VAL A 109 -0.82 2.65 17.97
CA VAL A 109 0.23 1.88 18.65
C VAL A 109 0.96 1.00 17.64
N PRO A 110 2.15 1.38 17.15
CA PRO A 110 2.94 0.51 16.29
C PRO A 110 3.54 -0.64 17.11
N GLU A 111 3.38 -1.88 16.64
CA GLU A 111 4.04 -3.07 17.19
C GLU A 111 5.21 -3.50 16.30
N THR A 112 5.03 -3.47 14.98
CA THR A 112 6.10 -3.66 13.98
C THR A 112 5.90 -2.70 12.81
N GLY A 113 6.99 -2.31 12.14
CA GLY A 113 6.97 -1.22 11.18
C GLY A 113 7.11 0.13 11.87
N SER A 114 6.94 1.19 11.09
CA SER A 114 7.02 2.56 11.58
C SER A 114 5.90 3.44 11.01
N ILE A 115 5.62 4.53 11.72
CA ILE A 115 4.77 5.61 11.22
C ILE A 115 5.73 6.59 10.54
N ASP A 116 5.71 6.60 9.20
CA ASP A 116 6.63 7.43 8.43
C ASP A 116 6.20 8.89 8.46
N PHE A 117 4.89 9.14 8.31
CA PHE A 117 4.33 10.48 8.15
C PHE A 117 2.81 10.48 8.39
N LEU A 118 2.25 11.61 8.84
CA LEU A 118 0.79 11.80 8.99
C LEU A 118 0.13 12.33 7.69
N GLY A 119 0.76 12.15 6.53
CA GLY A 119 0.20 12.61 5.26
C GLY A 119 0.00 14.13 5.14
N ALA A 120 -0.63 14.56 4.05
CA ALA A 120 -1.01 15.97 3.85
C ALA A 120 -2.20 16.40 4.72
N CYS A 121 -2.97 15.42 5.22
CA CYS A 121 -4.15 15.59 6.06
C CYS A 121 -4.01 14.72 7.33
N PRO A 122 -3.26 15.18 8.33
CA PRO A 122 -2.96 14.41 9.55
C PRO A 122 -4.17 13.94 10.33
N GLU A 123 -5.29 14.67 10.22
CA GLU A 123 -6.52 14.28 10.92
C GLU A 123 -7.27 13.16 10.19
N ALA A 124 -6.95 12.90 8.92
CA ALA A 124 -7.64 11.91 8.08
C ALA A 124 -6.79 10.68 7.74
N SER A 125 -5.48 10.83 7.56
CA SER A 125 -4.64 9.78 6.97
C SER A 125 -3.34 9.59 7.72
N VAL A 126 -2.83 8.35 7.68
CA VAL A 126 -1.56 7.95 8.29
C VAL A 126 -0.80 7.07 7.30
N ILE A 127 0.51 7.28 7.20
CA ILE A 127 1.40 6.53 6.33
C ILE A 127 2.24 5.57 7.17
N PHE A 128 2.18 4.28 6.83
CA PHE A 128 2.89 3.22 7.54
C PHE A 128 3.96 2.58 6.67
N GLY A 129 5.18 2.52 7.18
CA GLY A 129 6.30 1.83 6.59
C GLY A 129 6.41 0.41 7.15
N GLY A 130 6.51 -0.59 6.26
CA GLY A 130 6.75 -1.97 6.65
C GLY A 130 8.23 -2.24 6.95
N ASP A 131 8.50 -3.02 7.99
CA ASP A 131 9.85 -3.51 8.28
C ASP A 131 10.13 -4.80 7.51
N LEU A 132 11.39 -4.98 7.10
CA LEU A 132 11.90 -6.23 6.57
C LEU A 132 12.55 -7.04 7.70
N ASN A 133 11.95 -8.16 8.07
CA ASN A 133 12.59 -9.10 9.00
C ASN A 133 13.74 -9.83 8.30
N GLN A 134 14.85 -10.05 9.01
CA GLN A 134 16.02 -10.75 8.45
C GLN A 134 15.64 -12.15 7.93
N GLY A 135 15.95 -12.42 6.65
CA GLY A 135 15.67 -13.69 5.99
C GLY A 135 14.23 -13.85 5.49
N GLU A 136 13.41 -12.81 5.57
CA GLU A 136 12.06 -12.82 4.99
C GLU A 136 12.01 -12.16 3.60
N SER A 137 11.16 -12.69 2.73
CA SER A 137 10.85 -12.13 1.41
C SER A 137 9.61 -11.22 1.42
N ALA A 138 9.35 -10.57 2.55
CA ALA A 138 8.18 -9.70 2.69
C ALA A 138 8.39 -8.59 3.72
N PHE A 139 7.91 -7.40 3.39
CA PHE A 139 7.71 -6.30 4.31
C PHE A 139 6.45 -6.54 5.14
N ARG A 140 6.49 -6.18 6.42
CA ARG A 140 5.36 -6.31 7.35
C ARG A 140 5.25 -5.11 8.26
N TYR A 141 4.03 -4.73 8.59
CA TYR A 141 3.75 -3.87 9.73
C TYR A 141 2.58 -4.44 10.52
N ARG A 142 2.51 -4.05 11.78
CA ARG A 142 1.37 -4.31 12.65
C ARG A 142 1.12 -3.10 13.54
N ILE A 143 -0.07 -2.56 13.42
CA ILE A 143 -0.50 -1.34 14.12
C ILE A 143 -1.79 -1.61 14.87
N GLY A 144 -1.90 -1.06 16.07
CA GLY A 144 -3.10 -1.08 16.88
C GLY A 144 -3.78 0.28 16.83
N LEU A 145 -5.09 0.28 16.62
CA LEU A 145 -5.95 1.46 16.80
C LEU A 145 -6.75 1.28 18.09
N VAL A 146 -6.48 2.10 19.10
CA VAL A 146 -7.22 2.12 20.36
C VAL A 146 -8.19 3.29 20.32
N PRO A 147 -9.51 3.06 20.20
CA PRO A 147 -10.48 4.14 20.08
C PRO A 147 -10.63 4.90 21.41
N SER A 148 -10.81 6.22 21.31
CA SER A 148 -11.12 7.09 22.44
C SER A 148 -12.59 7.51 22.47
N ARG A 149 -13.35 7.18 21.41
CA ARG A 149 -14.73 7.61 21.21
C ARG A 149 -15.57 6.51 20.56
N THR A 150 -16.85 6.48 20.91
CA THR A 150 -17.83 5.59 20.28
C THR A 150 -18.33 6.16 18.95
N GLY A 151 -18.74 5.27 18.06
CA GLY A 151 -19.25 5.62 16.74
C GLY A 151 -19.01 4.53 15.72
N ASP A 152 -19.44 4.81 14.49
CA ASP A 152 -19.17 3.97 13.35
C ASP A 152 -18.04 4.58 12.52
N TYR A 153 -17.14 3.74 12.03
CA TYR A 153 -15.90 4.16 11.40
C TYR A 153 -15.66 3.40 10.10
N MET A 154 -14.82 4.00 9.27
CA MET A 154 -14.31 3.44 8.03
C MET A 154 -12.80 3.61 7.99
N ILE A 155 -12.11 2.54 7.59
CA ILE A 155 -10.70 2.56 7.21
C ILE A 155 -10.62 2.31 5.72
N SER A 156 -9.86 3.12 5.00
CA SER A 156 -9.67 3.01 3.56
C SER A 156 -8.18 3.00 3.21
N TRP A 157 -7.79 2.12 2.30
CA TRP A 157 -6.42 2.00 1.81
C TRP A 157 -6.31 2.59 0.39
N ASP A 158 -5.24 3.35 0.14
CA ASP A 158 -5.01 3.94 -1.19
C ASP A 158 -4.55 2.90 -2.21
N ASP A 159 -3.77 1.91 -1.76
CA ASP A 159 -3.16 0.89 -2.62
C ASP A 159 -4.11 -0.27 -2.97
N PHE A 160 -3.62 -1.17 -3.84
CA PHE A 160 -4.30 -2.44 -4.09
C PHE A 160 -4.13 -3.35 -2.88
N ILE A 161 -5.25 -3.70 -2.24
CA ILE A 161 -5.25 -4.54 -1.06
C ILE A 161 -6.03 -5.83 -1.28
N GLU A 162 -5.56 -6.89 -0.64
CA GLU A 162 -6.22 -8.18 -0.51
C GLU A 162 -6.57 -8.38 0.97
N PHE A 163 -7.85 -8.22 1.33
CA PHE A 163 -8.30 -8.52 2.68
C PHE A 163 -8.32 -10.03 2.92
N ARG A 164 -7.77 -10.45 4.05
CA ARG A 164 -7.91 -11.83 4.56
C ARG A 164 -9.19 -12.04 5.36
N ASN A 165 -9.72 -10.98 5.97
CA ASN A 165 -11.00 -11.03 6.67
C ASN A 165 -12.14 -11.18 5.65
N SER A 166 -13.13 -12.01 5.97
CA SER A 166 -14.31 -12.21 5.12
C SER A 166 -15.39 -11.14 5.33
N ASP A 167 -15.41 -10.50 6.49
CA ASP A 167 -16.42 -9.51 6.86
C ASP A 167 -15.82 -8.09 6.86
N LEU A 168 -16.20 -7.32 5.84
CA LEU A 168 -15.85 -5.90 5.70
C LEU A 168 -16.95 -4.96 6.21
N ASN A 169 -18.08 -5.51 6.66
CA ASN A 169 -19.19 -4.80 7.28
C ASN A 169 -19.77 -3.61 6.49
N TYR A 170 -19.83 -3.72 5.16
CA TYR A 170 -20.56 -2.77 4.31
C TYR A 170 -22.01 -2.46 4.74
N PRO A 171 -22.78 -3.37 5.39
CA PRO A 171 -24.14 -3.06 5.82
C PRO A 171 -24.26 -1.84 6.75
N ILE A 172 -23.18 -1.43 7.46
CA ILE A 172 -23.18 -0.24 8.33
C ILE A 172 -23.62 1.02 7.58
N LEU A 173 -23.31 1.12 6.28
CA LEU A 173 -23.56 2.30 5.46
C LEU A 173 -25.05 2.54 5.18
N ALA A 174 -25.90 1.53 5.41
CA ALA A 174 -27.34 1.71 5.34
C ALA A 174 -27.86 2.80 6.31
N ASN A 175 -27.11 3.07 7.39
CA ASN A 175 -27.42 4.11 8.37
C ASN A 175 -26.95 5.50 7.94
N TYR A 176 -26.13 5.61 6.89
CA TYR A 176 -25.46 6.86 6.48
C TYR A 176 -25.59 7.13 4.97
N PRO A 177 -26.80 7.10 4.37
CA PRO A 177 -26.95 7.24 2.93
C PRO A 177 -26.69 8.66 2.43
N ILE A 178 -26.01 8.81 1.29
CA ILE A 178 -25.95 10.07 0.52
C ILE A 178 -26.98 9.97 -0.61
N GLU A 179 -27.93 10.91 -0.66
CA GLU A 179 -28.98 10.95 -1.70
C GLU A 179 -29.74 9.60 -1.82
N ASN A 180 -30.04 8.95 -0.69
CA ASN A 180 -30.66 7.63 -0.60
C ASN A 180 -29.84 6.47 -1.20
N ASN A 181 -28.54 6.68 -1.49
CA ASN A 181 -27.64 5.61 -1.89
C ASN A 181 -26.78 5.14 -0.69
N PRO A 182 -27.02 3.93 -0.15
CA PRO A 182 -26.31 3.41 1.02
C PRO A 182 -24.94 2.81 0.69
N PHE A 183 -24.46 2.87 -0.56
CA PHE A 183 -23.10 2.43 -0.92
C PHE A 183 -22.24 3.56 -1.47
N ARG A 184 -22.75 4.79 -1.40
CA ARG A 184 -21.99 6.00 -1.71
C ARG A 184 -21.34 6.51 -0.44
N VAL A 185 -20.04 6.79 -0.52
CA VAL A 185 -19.28 7.45 0.54
C VAL A 185 -18.73 8.75 0.00
N GLY A 186 -18.91 9.82 0.74
CA GLY A 186 -18.27 11.10 0.50
C GLY A 186 -17.21 11.32 1.56
N LEU A 187 -15.95 11.34 1.12
CA LEU A 187 -14.77 11.55 1.94
C LEU A 187 -14.51 13.05 2.03
N GLU A 188 -14.77 13.65 3.19
CA GLU A 188 -14.37 15.03 3.46
C GLU A 188 -13.01 15.03 4.19
N SER A 189 -11.95 15.38 3.46
CA SER A 189 -10.60 15.46 4.00
C SER A 189 -9.93 16.75 3.54
N CYS A 190 -9.35 17.51 4.46
CA CYS A 190 -8.76 18.83 4.21
C CYS A 190 -9.66 19.81 3.42
N GLY A 191 -10.97 19.77 3.64
CA GLY A 191 -11.94 20.62 2.94
C GLY A 191 -12.18 20.22 1.47
N ILE A 192 -11.63 19.09 1.02
CA ILE A 192 -11.91 18.49 -0.29
C ILE A 192 -12.87 17.33 -0.06
N ILE A 193 -13.91 17.27 -0.89
CA ILE A 193 -14.85 16.14 -0.92
C ILE A 193 -14.52 15.24 -2.11
N ALA A 194 -14.14 14.00 -1.83
CA ALA A 194 -14.01 12.95 -2.83
C ALA A 194 -15.18 11.97 -2.70
N THR A 195 -15.86 11.66 -3.80
CA THR A 195 -17.01 10.74 -3.77
C THR A 195 -16.62 9.37 -4.31
N ILE A 196 -16.86 8.34 -3.50
CA ILE A 196 -16.80 6.93 -3.90
C ILE A 196 -18.23 6.49 -4.23
N PRO A 197 -18.59 6.30 -5.52
CA PRO A 197 -19.97 6.06 -5.91
C PRO A 197 -20.49 4.66 -5.50
N ASN A 198 -19.59 3.69 -5.36
CA ASN A 198 -19.91 2.33 -4.92
C ASN A 198 -18.69 1.70 -4.22
N VAL A 199 -18.67 1.76 -2.89
CA VAL A 199 -17.54 1.22 -2.09
C VAL A 199 -17.36 -0.28 -2.26
N ARG A 200 -18.43 -1.06 -2.50
CA ARG A 200 -18.32 -2.52 -2.59
C ARG A 200 -17.47 -3.01 -3.76
N GLN A 201 -17.40 -2.21 -4.82
CA GLN A 201 -16.64 -2.56 -6.02
C GLN A 201 -15.13 -2.32 -5.86
N ARG A 202 -14.73 -1.43 -4.93
CA ARG A 202 -13.31 -1.13 -4.70
C ARG A 202 -12.65 -2.18 -3.83
N GLN A 203 -13.38 -2.72 -2.85
CA GLN A 203 -12.85 -3.68 -1.88
C GLN A 203 -11.61 -3.15 -1.14
N ARG A 204 -11.57 -1.83 -0.86
CA ARG A 204 -10.47 -1.17 -0.15
C ARG A 204 -10.91 -0.53 1.16
N GLU A 205 -12.14 -0.80 1.58
CA GLU A 205 -12.77 -0.15 2.70
C GLU A 205 -13.19 -1.21 3.71
N PHE A 206 -12.81 -1.00 4.98
CA PHE A 206 -13.25 -1.78 6.12
C PHE A 206 -14.11 -0.90 7.02
N PHE A 207 -15.23 -1.43 7.47
CA PHE A 207 -16.18 -0.73 8.33
C PHE A 207 -16.30 -1.40 9.69
N PHE A 208 -16.45 -0.62 10.76
CA PHE A 208 -16.62 -1.17 12.11
C PHE A 208 -17.32 -0.18 13.04
N SER A 209 -17.85 -0.70 14.14
CA SER A 209 -18.46 0.08 15.22
C SER A 209 -17.61 0.01 16.49
N VAL A 210 -17.50 1.13 17.18
CA VAL A 210 -16.95 1.23 18.54
C VAL A 210 -18.09 1.48 19.52
N ASN A 211 -18.25 0.58 20.50
CA ASN A 211 -19.30 0.61 21.52
C ASN A 211 -18.78 0.99 22.91
#